data_AF-A0A0F9DLM8-F1
#
_entry.id   AF-A0A0F9DLM8-F1
#
_cell.length_a   1.000
_cell.length_b   1.000
_cell.length_c   1.000
_cell.angle_alpha   90.00
_cell.angle_beta   90.00
_cell.angle_gamma   90.00
#
_symmetry.space_group_name_H-M   'P 1'
#
loop_
_entity.id
_entity.type
_entity.pdbx_description
1 polymer ?
#
loop_
_entity_poly.entity_id
_entity_poly.type
_entity_poly.pdbx_seq_one_letter_code
_entity_poly.pdbx_strand_id
1 'polypeptide(L)'
;MACKYNLYLDVSYGGSVKLNFPDIEPDQMEFSCALDVADSGDSTLEFVGFVLNVTRERARQIEIDALPKLKRTRHHLMEHADIETRNPATARVFQE
;
A
#
# COMPACT_ATOMS: atom_id res chain seq x y z
N MET A 1 13.54 6.91 11.99
CA MET A 1 12.82 6.00 11.08
C MET A 1 11.65 5.41 11.84
N ALA A 2 10.41 5.77 11.50
CA ALA A 2 9.21 5.11 12.03
C ALA A 2 8.14 5.18 10.93
N CYS A 3 8.12 4.20 10.03
CA CYS A 3 7.08 4.10 9.02
C CYS A 3 5.75 3.79 9.70
N LYS A 4 4.72 4.62 9.47
CA LYS A 4 3.37 4.37 10.00
C LYS A 4 2.80 3.04 9.48
N TYR A 5 3.16 2.67 8.25
CA TYR A 5 2.80 1.43 7.58
C TYR A 5 3.91 0.38 7.75
N ASN A 6 4.41 0.24 8.98
CA ASN A 6 5.48 -0.73 9.26
C ASN A 6 4.99 -2.16 9.08
N LEU A 7 5.91 -3.05 8.74
CA LEU A 7 5.66 -4.49 8.55
C LEU A 7 5.88 -5.31 9.81
N TYR A 8 6.29 -4.67 10.91
CA TYR A 8 6.60 -5.33 12.18
C TYR A 8 5.35 -5.66 12.99
N LEU A 9 4.37 -4.76 13.00
CA LEU A 9 3.10 -4.94 13.69
C LEU A 9 2.00 -5.31 12.69
N ASP A 10 1.19 -6.31 13.04
CA ASP A 10 0.02 -6.69 12.27
C ASP A 10 -1.22 -6.80 13.17
N VAL A 11 -2.40 -6.78 12.57
CA VAL A 11 -3.68 -6.88 13.27
C VAL A 11 -4.31 -8.22 12.91
N SER A 12 -4.62 -9.01 13.93
CA SER A 12 -5.34 -10.26 13.75
C SER A 12 -6.73 -10.01 13.19
N TYR A 13 -7.36 -11.06 12.66
CA TYR A 13 -8.75 -10.97 12.20
C TYR A 13 -9.72 -10.47 13.30
N GLY A 14 -9.42 -10.77 14.58
CA GLY A 14 -10.19 -10.32 15.72
C GLY A 14 -9.89 -8.89 16.20
N GLY A 15 -8.97 -8.17 15.54
CA GLY A 15 -8.62 -6.79 15.88
C GLY A 15 -7.53 -6.64 16.94
N SER A 16 -6.95 -7.74 17.44
CA SER A 16 -5.80 -7.65 18.34
C SER A 16 -4.51 -7.36 17.59
N VAL A 17 -3.61 -6.58 18.20
CA VAL A 17 -2.27 -6.33 17.66
C VAL A 17 -1.36 -7.53 17.94
N LYS A 18 -0.59 -7.94 16.94
CA LYS A 18 0.42 -9.00 17.03
C LYS A 18 1.74 -8.54 16.40
N LEU A 19 2.82 -9.23 16.78
CA LEU A 19 4.09 -9.15 16.06
C LEU A 19 3.96 -9.97 14.78
N ASN A 20 4.30 -9.36 13.65
CA ASN A 20 4.22 -10.03 12.36
C ASN A 20 5.33 -11.08 12.23
N PHE A 21 6.54 -10.77 12.72
CA PHE A 21 7.67 -11.69 12.83
C PHE A 21 8.11 -11.76 14.30
N PRO A 22 7.56 -12.70 15.10
CA PRO A 22 7.82 -12.75 16.54
C PRO A 22 9.28 -13.03 16.92
N ASP A 23 10.04 -13.64 15.99
CA ASP A 23 11.42 -14.08 16.21
C ASP A 23 12.46 -13.11 15.63
N ILE A 24 12.04 -11.95 15.09
CA ILE A 24 12.91 -10.98 14.41
C ILE A 24 12.72 -9.62 15.07
N GLU A 25 13.81 -8.97 15.47
CA GLU A 25 13.76 -7.61 16.01
C GLU A 25 13.59 -6.54 14.90
N PRO A 26 13.03 -5.36 15.19
CA PRO A 26 12.74 -4.34 14.17
C PRO A 26 13.94 -3.89 13.32
N ASP A 27 15.15 -3.90 13.89
CA ASP A 27 16.40 -3.51 13.21
C ASP A 27 17.00 -4.64 12.35
N GLN A 28 16.48 -5.86 12.49
CA GLN A 28 16.87 -7.05 11.72
C GLN A 28 15.97 -7.30 10.50
N MET A 29 14.89 -6.53 10.36
CA MET A 29 13.96 -6.69 9.24
C MET A 29 14.59 -6.23 7.92
N GLU A 30 14.56 -7.12 6.93
CA GLU A 30 14.98 -6.79 5.55
C GLU A 30 14.04 -5.74 4.92
N PHE A 31 12.74 -5.88 5.15
CA PHE A 31 11.70 -4.94 4.71
C PHE A 31 10.92 -4.44 5.92
N SER A 32 11.01 -3.15 6.22
CA SER A 32 10.40 -2.57 7.42
C SER A 32 9.17 -1.69 7.15
N CYS A 33 8.98 -1.22 5.92
CA CYS A 33 7.88 -0.33 5.53
C CYS A 33 7.17 -0.83 4.27
N ALA A 34 5.84 -0.96 4.34
CA ALA A 34 5.05 -1.44 3.21
C ALA A 34 5.05 -0.47 2.01
N LEU A 35 5.19 0.84 2.26
CA LEU A 35 5.25 1.83 1.19
C LEU A 35 6.57 1.79 0.44
N ASP A 36 7.70 1.60 1.12
CA ASP A 36 9.01 1.45 0.47
C ASP A 36 9.03 0.20 -0.43
N VAL A 37 8.39 -0.89 0.01
CA VAL A 37 8.21 -2.10 -0.80
C VAL A 37 7.34 -1.81 -2.02
N ALA A 38 6.24 -1.06 -1.87
CA ALA A 38 5.36 -0.71 -2.99
C ALA A 38 6.03 0.24 -4.00
N ASP A 39 6.83 1.19 -3.53
CA ASP A 39 7.58 2.14 -4.37
C ASP A 39 8.68 1.44 -5.20
N SER A 40 9.10 0.24 -4.80
CA SER A 40 10.01 -0.61 -5.56
C SER A 40 9.39 -1.21 -6.82
N GLY A 41 8.06 -1.08 -6.99
CA GLY A 41 7.32 -1.47 -8.18
C GLY A 41 6.57 -2.79 -8.02
N ASP A 42 6.25 -3.41 -9.16
CA ASP A 42 5.44 -4.62 -9.21
C ASP A 42 6.10 -5.78 -8.44
N SER A 43 5.28 -6.53 -7.70
CA SER A 43 5.72 -7.64 -6.87
C SER A 43 4.84 -8.87 -7.09
N THR A 44 5.40 -10.06 -6.91
CA THR A 44 4.64 -11.30 -6.99
C THR A 44 3.85 -11.57 -5.70
N LEU A 45 2.79 -12.38 -5.78
CA LEU A 45 2.02 -12.79 -4.60
C LEU A 45 2.84 -13.61 -3.60
N GLU A 46 3.85 -14.34 -4.09
CA GLU A 46 4.80 -15.07 -3.25
C GLU A 46 5.65 -14.10 -2.43
N PHE A 47 6.19 -13.05 -3.06
CA PHE A 47 6.99 -12.05 -2.38
C PHE A 47 6.15 -11.22 -1.40
N VAL A 48 4.96 -10.77 -1.83
CA VAL A 48 4.03 -10.04 -0.93
C VAL A 48 3.64 -10.90 0.27
N GLY A 49 3.37 -12.20 0.06
CA GLY A 49 3.10 -13.15 1.14
C GLY A 49 4.27 -13.25 2.12
N PHE A 50 5.49 -13.38 1.62
CA PHE A 50 6.71 -13.38 2.43
C PHE A 50 6.86 -12.11 3.27
N VAL A 51 6.76 -10.93 2.64
CA VAL A 51 6.90 -9.61 3.30
C VAL A 51 5.83 -9.41 4.39
N LEU A 52 4.61 -9.87 4.14
CA LEU A 52 3.48 -9.76 5.08
C LEU A 52 3.40 -10.92 6.09
N ASN A 53 4.31 -11.90 6.04
CA ASN A 53 4.25 -13.14 6.80
C ASN A 53 2.89 -13.88 6.71
N VAL A 54 2.38 -14.01 5.49
CA VAL A 54 1.18 -14.79 5.19
C VAL A 54 1.45 -15.76 4.04
N THR A 55 0.58 -16.76 3.88
CA THR A 55 0.69 -17.64 2.72
C THR A 55 0.42 -16.86 1.44
N ARG A 56 1.03 -17.29 0.33
CA ARG A 56 0.74 -16.77 -1.01
C ARG A 56 -0.77 -16.73 -1.29
N GLU A 57 -1.48 -17.80 -0.94
CA GLU A 57 -2.93 -17.87 -1.15
C GLU A 57 -3.69 -16.83 -0.31
N ARG A 58 -3.22 -16.57 0.93
CA ARG A 58 -3.79 -15.49 1.74
C ARG A 58 -3.52 -14.12 1.14
N ALA A 59 -2.31 -13.87 0.61
CA ALA A 59 -2.01 -12.63 -0.11
C ALA A 59 -2.93 -12.45 -1.33
N ARG A 60 -3.16 -13.50 -2.11
CA ARG A 60 -4.11 -13.51 -3.24
C ARG A 60 -5.53 -13.12 -2.83
N GLN A 61 -6.01 -13.67 -1.71
CA GLN A 61 -7.35 -13.35 -1.18
C GLN A 61 -7.43 -11.88 -0.75
N ILE A 62 -6.41 -11.38 -0.04
CA ILE A 62 -6.33 -9.98 0.37
C ILE A 62 -6.35 -9.05 -0.86
N GLU A 63 -5.59 -9.37 -1.90
CA GLU A 63 -5.57 -8.61 -3.15
C GLU A 63 -6.97 -8.51 -3.77
N ILE A 64 -7.67 -9.65 -3.90
CA ILE A 64 -9.03 -9.70 -4.44
C ILE A 64 -10.00 -8.83 -3.63
N ASP A 65 -9.88 -8.85 -2.30
CA ASP A 65 -10.72 -8.04 -1.41
C ASP A 65 -10.33 -6.55 -1.43
N ALA A 66 -9.06 -6.23 -1.71
CA ALA A 66 -8.53 -4.88 -1.73
C ALA A 66 -8.81 -4.14 -3.05
N LEU A 67 -8.73 -4.82 -4.20
CA LEU A 67 -8.91 -4.23 -5.53
C LEU A 67 -10.22 -3.43 -5.69
N PRO A 68 -11.40 -3.91 -5.25
CA PRO A 68 -12.64 -3.14 -5.30
C PRO A 68 -12.60 -1.87 -4.45
N LYS A 69 -11.94 -1.93 -3.28
CA LYS A 69 -11.80 -0.79 -2.36
C LYS A 69 -10.95 0.31 -3.00
N LEU A 70 -9.84 -0.07 -3.63
CA LEU A 70 -8.96 0.86 -4.35
C LEU A 70 -9.68 1.54 -5.52
N LYS A 71 -10.46 0.78 -6.31
CA LYS A 71 -11.24 1.36 -7.42
C LYS A 71 -12.22 2.43 -6.95
N ARG A 72 -12.88 2.21 -5.81
CA ARG A 72 -13.80 3.18 -5.20
C ARG A 72 -13.06 4.42 -4.70
N THR A 73 -11.94 4.24 -4.00
CA THR A 73 -11.11 5.37 -3.53
C THR A 73 -10.58 6.20 -4.68
N ARG A 74 -10.11 5.55 -5.76
CA ARG A 74 -9.65 6.24 -6.97
C ARG A 74 -10.76 7.08 -7.59
N HIS A 75 -11.99 6.58 -7.66
CA HIS A 75 -13.13 7.35 -8.16
C HIS A 75 -13.30 8.65 -7.36
N HIS A 76 -13.23 8.58 -6.03
CA HIS A 76 -13.31 9.77 -5.17
C HIS A 76 -12.11 10.72 -5.36
N LEU A 77 -10.91 10.18 -5.52
CA LEU A 77 -9.72 11.00 -5.81
C LEU A 77 -9.84 11.69 -7.17
N MET A 78 -10.37 11.01 -8.18
CA MET A 78 -10.59 11.57 -9.52
C MET A 78 -11.69 12.64 -9.51
N GLU A 79 -12.79 12.44 -8.77
CA GLU A 79 -13.85 13.45 -8.58
C GLU A 79 -13.31 14.77 -7.98
N HIS A 80 -12.23 14.71 -7.19
CA HIS A 80 -11.56 15.89 -6.64
C HIS A 80 -10.39 16.40 -7.50
N ALA A 81 -9.80 15.57 -8.36
CA ALA A 81 -8.69 15.94 -9.23
C ALA A 81 -9.13 16.81 -10.43
N ASP A 82 -10.42 16.78 -10.79
CA ASP A 82 -10.98 17.58 -11.90
C ASP A 82 -11.14 19.08 -11.58
N ILE A 83 -10.78 19.54 -10.37
CA ILE A 83 -10.86 20.96 -10.00
C ILE A 83 -9.67 21.76 -10.56
N GLU A 84 -8.47 21.19 -10.67
CA GLU A 84 -7.29 21.90 -11.22
C GLU A 84 -7.31 22.02 -12.75
N THR A 85 -7.94 21.09 -13.46
CA THR A 85 -8.04 21.10 -14.94
C THR A 85 -9.15 22.01 -15.46
N ARG A 86 -10.02 22.55 -14.59
CA ARG A 86 -11.14 23.44 -14.96
C ARG A 86 -10.80 24.93 -14.87
N ASN A 87 -9.54 25.31 -14.66
CA ASN A 87 -9.12 26.71 -14.73
C ASN A 87 -8.59 27.06 -16.14
N PRO A 88 -9.34 27.79 -16.98
CA PRO A 88 -8.86 28.21 -18.30
C PRO A 88 -7.68 29.20 -18.24
N ALA A 89 -7.33 29.74 -17.06
CA ALA A 89 -6.22 30.68 -16.90
C ALA A 89 -4.83 30.02 -16.91
N THR A 90 -4.71 28.73 -16.63
CA THR A 90 -3.41 28.01 -16.62
C THR A 90 -3.10 27.29 -17.94
N ALA A 91 -4.05 27.24 -18.88
CA ALA A 91 -3.91 26.54 -20.17
C ALA A 91 -3.09 27.29 -21.25
N ARG A 92 -2.49 28.45 -20.95
CA ARG A 92 -1.75 29.29 -21.94
C ARG A 92 -0.26 29.48 -21.63
N VAL A 93 0.45 28.46 -21.13
CA VAL A 93 1.91 28.57 -20.91
C VAL A 93 2.73 27.53 -21.70
N PHE A 94 2.10 26.73 -22.56
CA PHE A 94 2.84 25.84 -23.48
C PHE A 94 2.32 25.97 -24.91
N GLN A 95 2.77 27.01 -25.61
CA GLN A 95 3.04 27.01 -27.05
C GLN A 95 3.87 28.24 -27.40
N GLU A 96 4.92 28.01 -28.19
CA GLU A 96 5.93 28.96 -28.67
C GLU A 96 5.35 30.21 -29.37
#